data_AF-A0A6A4GK04-F1
#
_entry.id   AF-A0A6A4GK04-F1
#
_cell.length_a   1.000
_cell.length_b   1.000
_cell.length_c   1.000
_cell.angle_alpha   90.00
_cell.angle_beta   90.00
_cell.angle_gamma   90.00
#
_symmetry.space_group_name_H-M   'P 1'
#
loop_
_entity.id
_entity.type
_entity.pdbx_description
1 polymer ?
#
loop_
_entity_poly.entity_id
_entity_poly.type
_entity_poly.pdbx_seq_one_letter_code
_entity_poly.pdbx_strand_id
1 'polypeptide(L)' 'MRLEYLPPYSPDFNPIEEGFSAIKAWIRANRDYTRVELDGHADCDPYTMFWRAVFETVTPEKAEGWFRDSGYM' A
#
# COMPACT_ATOMS: atom_id res chain seq x y z
N MET A 1 9.34 16.18 18.32
CA MET A 1 8.62 15.03 17.75
C MET A 1 7.27 14.95 18.45
N ARG A 2 6.16 14.98 17.70
CA ARG A 2 4.80 14.81 18.23
C ARG A 2 4.35 13.38 17.91
N LEU A 3 3.75 12.70 18.89
CA LEU A 3 3.19 11.36 18.72
C LEU A 3 1.67 11.47 18.73
N GLU A 4 1.01 10.90 17.73
CA GLU A 4 -0.44 10.71 17.72
C GLU A 4 -0.75 9.33 18.32
N TYR A 5 -1.52 9.30 19.41
CA TYR A 5 -1.94 8.05 20.04
C TYR A 5 -3.27 7.61 19.44
N LEU A 6 -3.34 6.34 19.03
CA LEU A 6 -4.56 5.72 18.54
C LEU A 6 -5.23 4.90 19.66
N PRO A 7 -6.57 4.90 19.75
CA PRO A 7 -7.27 3.92 20.56
C PRO A 7 -6.98 2.49 20.06
N PRO A 8 -7.04 1.49 20.94
CA PRO A 8 -6.87 0.09 20.54
C PRO A 8 -7.86 -0.32 19.45
N TYR A 9 -7.38 -1.08 18.45
CA TYR A 9 -8.19 -1.60 17.33
C TYR A 9 -8.93 -0.52 16.53
N SER A 10 -8.33 0.65 16.34
CA SER A 10 -8.87 1.71 15.49
C SER A 10 -8.07 1.85 14.18
N PRO A 11 -8.16 0.87 13.25
CA PRO A 11 -7.48 0.96 11.95
C PRO A 11 -8.02 2.13 11.11
N ASP A 12 -9.27 2.54 11.34
CA ASP A 12 -9.92 3.67 10.65
C ASP A 12 -9.23 5.01 10.93
N PHE A 13 -8.42 5.11 12.00
CA PHE A 13 -7.61 6.28 12.30
C PHE A 13 -6.16 6.13 11.81
N ASN A 14 -5.83 5.13 10.99
CA ASN A 14 -4.48 4.91 10.51
C ASN A 14 -4.43 4.93 8.96
N PRO A 15 -3.95 6.03 8.35
CA PRO A 15 -4.00 6.19 6.88
C PRO A 15 -3.16 5.16 6.11
N ILE A 16 -2.25 4.44 6.78
CA ILE A 16 -1.49 3.36 6.15
C ILE A 16 -2.38 2.18 5.74
N GLU A 17 -3.53 1.99 6.40
CA GLU A 17 -4.43 0.86 6.13
C GLU A 17 -5.03 0.95 4.73
N GLU A 18 -5.49 2.14 4.33
CA GLU A 18 -5.96 2.41 2.97
C GLU A 18 -4.82 2.32 1.95
N GLY A 19 -3.63 2.82 2.30
CA GLY A 19 -2.44 2.69 1.46
C GLY A 19 -2.09 1.23 1.16
N PHE A 20 -2.05 0.38 2.18
CA PHE A 20 -1.84 -1.06 1.98
C PHE A 20 -3.01 -1.72 1.25
N SER A 21 -4.25 -1.28 1.47
CA SER A 21 -5.40 -1.77 0.72
C SER A 21 -5.23 -1.50 -0.78
N ALA A 22 -4.81 -0.31 -1.17
CA ALA A 22 -4.55 0.08 -2.56
C ALA A 22 -3.41 -0.74 -3.20
N ILE A 23 -2.29 -0.92 -2.49
CA ILE A 23 -1.17 -1.75 -2.96
C ILE A 23 -1.61 -3.21 -3.16
N LYS A 24 -2.33 -3.77 -2.19
CA LYS A 24 -2.90 -5.13 -2.29
C LYS A 24 -3.88 -5.24 -3.47
N ALA A 25 -4.69 -4.21 -3.73
CA ALA A 25 -5.60 -4.20 -4.86
C ALA A 25 -4.85 -4.25 -6.20
N TRP A 26 -3.76 -3.50 -6.35
CA TRP A 26 -2.90 -3.57 -7.55
C TRP A 26 -2.26 -4.95 -7.70
N ILE A 27 -1.75 -5.54 -6.63
CA ILE A 27 -1.19 -6.91 -6.65
C ILE A 27 -2.24 -7.92 -7.11
N ARG A 28 -3.47 -7.81 -6.61
CA ARG A 28 -4.58 -8.69 -7.00
C ARG A 28 -5.00 -8.47 -8.44
N ALA A 29 -4.98 -7.24 -8.93
CA ALA A 29 -5.27 -6.92 -10.33
C ALA A 29 -4.19 -7.45 -11.28
N ASN A 30 -2.93 -7.49 -10.83
CA ASN A 30 -1.76 -7.96 -11.59
C ASN A 30 -1.36 -9.39 -11.19
N ARG A 31 -2.33 -10.22 -10.80
CA ARG A 31 -2.09 -11.52 -10.14
C ARG A 31 -1.12 -12.45 -10.87
N ASP A 32 -1.23 -12.55 -12.19
CA ASP A 32 -0.40 -13.47 -12.98
C ASP A 32 1.05 -12.98 -13.02
N TYR A 33 1.25 -11.68 -13.25
CA TYR A 33 2.55 -11.03 -13.14
C TYR A 33 3.16 -11.23 -11.74
N THR A 34 2.41 -10.92 -10.67
CA THR A 34 2.92 -11.09 -9.31
C THR A 34 3.28 -12.55 -8.99
N ARG A 35 2.55 -13.54 -9.52
CA ARG A 35 2.86 -14.96 -9.28
C ARG A 35 4.14 -15.39 -9.99
N VAL A 36 4.38 -14.91 -11.21
CA VAL A 36 5.64 -15.16 -11.93
C VAL A 36 6.82 -14.55 -11.19
N GLU A 37 6.70 -13.29 -10.77
CA GLU A 37 7.82 -12.61 -10.09
C GLU A 37 8.10 -13.14 -8.67
N LEU A 38 7.15 -13.86 -8.07
CA LEU A 38 7.32 -14.48 -6.74
C LEU A 38 7.72 -15.96 -6.81
N ASP A 39 7.92 -16.53 -8.00
CA ASP A 39 8.18 -17.96 -8.18
C ASP A 39 9.60 -18.39 -7.75
N GLY A 40 10.51 -17.43 -7.60
CA GLY A 40 11.85 -17.65 -7.04
C GLY A 40 12.88 -18.19 -8.05
N HIS A 41 12.57 -18.14 -9.34
CA HIS A 41 13.54 -18.39 -10.41
C HIS A 41 14.57 -17.25 -10.52
N ALA A 42 15.72 -17.53 -11.16
CA ALA A 42 16.82 -16.57 -11.26
C ALA A 42 16.44 -15.29 -12.01
N ASP A 43 15.46 -15.40 -12.90
CA ASP A 43 14.97 -14.36 -13.79
C ASP A 43 13.85 -13.50 -13.15
N CYS A 44 13.38 -13.88 -11.96
CA CYS A 44 12.35 -13.15 -11.22
C CYS A 44 12.94 -11.92 -10.52
N ASP A 45 12.18 -10.82 -10.51
CA ASP A 45 12.49 -9.60 -9.76
C ASP A 45 11.26 -9.12 -8.94
N PRO A 46 11.02 -9.74 -7.76
CA PRO A 46 9.91 -9.34 -6.90
C PRO A 46 10.09 -7.92 -6.33
N TYR A 47 11.32 -7.42 -6.22
CA TYR A 47 11.57 -6.08 -5.67
C TYR A 47 11.10 -5.00 -6.65
N THR A 48 11.42 -5.12 -7.93
CA THR A 48 10.91 -4.20 -8.96
C THR A 48 9.39 -4.30 -9.09
N MET A 49 8.83 -5.50 -8.98
CA MET A 49 7.38 -5.70 -8.97
C MET A 49 6.69 -4.98 -7.81
N PHE A 50 7.21 -5.09 -6.58
CA PHE A 50 6.69 -4.32 -5.43
C PHE A 50 6.93 -2.82 -5.57
N TRP A 51 8.07 -2.40 -6.12
CA TRP A 51 8.35 -1.00 -6.42
C TRP A 51 7.29 -0.39 -7.33
N ARG A 52 6.91 -1.10 -8.41
CA ARG A 52 5.81 -0.68 -9.27
C ARG A 52 4.49 -0.62 -8.51
N ALA A 53 4.16 -1.67 -7.75
CA ALA A 53 2.93 -1.71 -6.97
C ALA A 53 2.80 -0.50 -6.04
N VAL A 54 3.87 -0.10 -5.36
CA VAL A 54 3.86 1.06 -4.46
C VAL A 54 3.74 2.37 -5.24
N PHE A 55 4.61 2.61 -6.22
CA PHE A 55 4.72 3.92 -6.86
C PHE A 55 3.63 4.19 -7.91
N GLU A 56 2.98 3.16 -8.43
CA GLU A 56 1.80 3.33 -9.29
C GLU A 56 0.50 3.50 -8.47
N THR A 57 0.47 3.06 -7.21
CA THR A 57 -0.75 3.10 -6.39
C THR A 57 -0.80 4.26 -5.41
N VAL A 58 0.31 4.57 -4.76
CA VAL A 58 0.42 5.59 -3.70
C VAL A 58 0.76 6.92 -4.36
N THR A 59 -0.27 7.64 -4.82
CA THR A 59 -0.11 9.01 -5.34
C THR A 59 -0.32 10.04 -4.24
N PRO A 60 0.21 11.27 -4.40
CA PRO A 60 -0.02 12.35 -3.43
C PRO A 60 -1.51 12.64 -3.17
N GLU A 61 -2.34 12.60 -4.21
CA GLU A 61 -3.78 12.89 -4.11
C GLU A 61 -4.51 11.81 -3.30
N LYS A 62 -4.11 10.54 -3.48
CA LYS A 62 -4.65 9.44 -2.68
C LYS A 62 -4.18 9.51 -1.24
N ALA A 63 -2.90 9.79 -1.01
CA ALA A 63 -2.36 9.96 0.33
C ALA A 63 -3.11 11.07 1.09
N GLU A 64 -3.33 12.22 0.45
CA GLU A 64 -4.14 13.30 1.02
C GLU A 64 -5.56 12.84 1.36
N GLY A 65 -6.20 12.08 0.45
CA GLY A 65 -7.49 11.47 0.68
C GLY A 65 -7.52 10.57 1.93
N TRP A 66 -6.52 9.71 2.11
CA TRP A 66 -6.43 8.79 3.24
C TRP A 66 -6.19 9.49 4.57
N PHE A 67 -5.35 10.52 4.59
CA PHE A 67 -5.17 11.34 5.79
C PHE A 67 -6.46 12.08 6.18
N ARG A 68 -7.23 12.55 5.19
CA ARG A 68 -8.54 13.18 5.43
C ARG A 68 -9.57 12.18 5.96
N ASP A 69 -9.66 10.99 5.38
CA ASP A 69 -10.57 9.93 5.83
C ASP A 69 -10.25 9.49 7.28
N SER A 70 -8.96 9.43 7.61
CA SER A 70 -8.46 9.16 8.97
C SER A 70 -8.60 10.33 9.96
N GLY A 71 -9.11 11.50 9.53
CA GLY A 71 -9.37 12.65 10.41
C GLY A 71 -8.17 13.55 10.73
N TYR A 72 -7.11 13.52 9.91
CA TYR A 72 -5.89 14.31 10.10
C TYR A 72 -5.79 15.57 9.24
N MET A 73 -6.82 15.87 8.44
CA MET A 73 -6.88 17.03 7.55
C MET A 73 -8.23 17.73 7.61
#